data_AF-A0A7Y5P9L4-F1
#
_entry.id   AF-A0A7Y5P9L4-F1
#
_cell.length_a   1.000
_cell.length_b   1.000
_cell.length_c   1.000
_cell.angle_alpha   90.00
_cell.angle_beta   90.00
_cell.angle_gamma   90.00
#
_symmetry.space_group_name_H-M   'P 1'
#
loop_
_entity.id
_entity.type
_entity.pdbx_description
1 polymer ?
#
loop_
_entity_poly.entity_id
_entity_poly.type
_entity_poly.pdbx_seq_one_letter_code
_entity_poly.pdbx_strand_id
1 'polypeptide(L)'
;MAPAAAAAALLLASGWLAEPRVEYVVGAAIATVIAAAALRWTAAPLRAPMGVMLIALAALALAAGRAELRLATFRRAPAAVGATRSADQLQRLRRAVDDELIRMRRAAHRALALPGSSDDPARIVSELGHAIGDREHRALVLLHGDVLYSWAGTLHAVPSDLTGPSGVVATPFGLT
;
A
#
# COMPACT_ATOMS: atom_id res chain seq x y z
N MET A 1 41.37 3.61 -19.31
CA MET A 1 41.11 3.84 -17.87
C MET A 1 39.63 3.95 -17.54
N ALA A 2 38.84 4.78 -18.23
CA ALA A 2 37.39 4.87 -18.00
C ALA A 2 36.60 3.53 -18.02
N PRO A 3 36.81 2.58 -18.96
CA PRO A 3 36.06 1.32 -18.96
C PRO A 3 36.40 0.40 -17.78
N ALA A 4 37.64 0.44 -17.28
CA ALA A 4 38.03 -0.36 -16.12
C ALA A 4 37.39 0.17 -14.83
N ALA A 5 37.35 1.50 -14.65
CA ALA A 5 36.69 2.14 -13.51
C ALA A 5 35.17 1.91 -13.54
N ALA A 6 34.56 1.95 -14.71
CA ALA A 6 33.17 1.58 -14.93
C ALA A 6 32.84 0.12 -14.55
N ALA A 7 33.68 -0.83 -14.99
CA ALA A 7 33.52 -2.24 -14.64
C ALA A 7 33.66 -2.45 -13.13
N ALA A 8 34.61 -1.78 -12.49
CA ALA A 8 34.75 -1.80 -11.03
C ALA A 8 33.51 -1.25 -10.31
N ALA A 9 32.95 -0.13 -10.79
CA ALA A 9 31.70 0.42 -10.24
C ALA A 9 30.53 -0.57 -10.36
N LEU A 10 30.42 -1.26 -11.49
CA LEU A 10 29.39 -2.29 -11.72
C LEU A 10 29.57 -3.50 -10.79
N LEU A 11 30.81 -3.97 -10.61
CA LEU A 11 31.11 -5.07 -9.70
C LEU A 11 30.79 -4.71 -8.25
N LEU A 12 31.12 -3.50 -7.82
CA LEU A 12 30.83 -3.02 -6.47
C LEU A 12 29.31 -2.83 -6.25
N ALA A 13 28.61 -2.31 -7.26
CA ALA A 13 27.16 -2.24 -7.26
C ALA A 13 26.50 -3.63 -7.15
N SER A 14 27.02 -4.61 -7.88
CA SER A 14 26.58 -6.00 -7.80
C SER A 14 26.87 -6.60 -6.41
N GLY A 15 28.06 -6.32 -5.85
CA GLY A 15 28.43 -6.72 -4.49
C GLY A 15 27.48 -6.17 -3.43
N TRP A 16 27.05 -4.91 -3.56
CA TRP A 16 26.05 -4.32 -2.67
C TRP A 16 24.69 -5.02 -2.73
N LEU A 17 24.27 -5.48 -3.92
CA LEU A 17 23.02 -6.23 -4.08
C LEU A 17 23.08 -7.61 -3.40
N ALA A 18 24.26 -8.23 -3.35
CA ALA A 18 24.47 -9.50 -2.67
C ALA A 18 24.59 -9.32 -1.14
N GLU A 19 25.36 -8.33 -0.69
CA GLU A 19 25.58 -8.03 0.72
C GLU A 19 25.54 -6.51 0.95
N PRO A 20 24.44 -5.97 1.51
CA PRO A 20 24.29 -4.51 1.69
C PRO A 20 25.28 -3.97 2.72
N ARG A 21 26.36 -3.36 2.23
CA ARG A 21 27.39 -2.69 3.03
C ARG A 21 27.76 -1.34 2.44
N VAL A 22 27.98 -0.36 3.32
CA VAL A 22 28.34 1.02 2.96
C VAL A 22 29.64 1.09 2.14
N GLU A 23 30.58 0.19 2.40
CA GLU A 23 31.87 0.10 1.70
C GLU A 23 31.70 -0.06 0.19
N TYR A 24 30.76 -0.91 -0.24
CA TYR A 24 30.47 -1.13 -1.66
C TYR A 24 29.87 0.10 -2.33
N VAL A 25 28.98 0.82 -1.65
CA VAL A 25 28.36 2.06 -2.17
C VAL A 25 29.40 3.16 -2.34
N VAL A 26 30.27 3.34 -1.33
CA VAL A 26 31.35 4.33 -1.39
C VAL A 26 32.33 4.00 -2.51
N GLY A 27 32.73 2.73 -2.62
CA GLY A 27 33.62 2.27 -3.69
C GLY A 27 33.00 2.47 -5.08
N ALA A 28 31.72 2.11 -5.27
CA ALA A 28 31.01 2.30 -6.52
C ALA A 28 30.90 3.79 -6.90
N ALA A 29 30.64 4.67 -5.93
CA ALA A 29 30.57 6.11 -6.13
C ALA A 29 31.93 6.69 -6.57
N ILE A 30 33.02 6.33 -5.88
CA ILE A 30 34.38 6.77 -6.24
C ILE A 30 34.75 6.29 -7.64
N ALA A 31 34.52 5.00 -7.94
CA ALA A 31 34.79 4.42 -9.25
C ALA A 31 33.99 5.12 -10.37
N THR A 32 32.73 5.48 -10.11
CA THR A 32 31.87 6.24 -11.04
C THR A 32 32.41 7.65 -11.28
N VAL A 33 32.88 8.35 -10.24
CA VAL A 33 33.51 9.69 -10.38
C VAL A 33 34.80 9.62 -11.20
N ILE A 34 35.65 8.62 -10.95
CA ILE A 34 36.89 8.40 -11.73
C ILE A 34 36.55 8.13 -13.20
N ALA A 35 35.56 7.29 -13.47
CA ALA A 35 35.12 6.98 -14.82
C ALA A 35 34.53 8.21 -15.54
N ALA A 36 33.78 9.06 -14.83
CA ALA A 36 33.26 10.32 -15.34
C ALA A 36 34.38 11.33 -15.64
N ALA A 37 35.37 11.47 -14.77
CA ALA A 37 36.52 12.37 -14.99
C ALA A 37 37.37 11.96 -16.20
N ALA A 38 37.44 10.65 -16.49
CA ALA A 38 38.13 10.10 -17.65
C ALA A 38 37.32 10.17 -18.96
N LEU A 39 36.02 10.51 -18.91
CA LEU A 39 35.12 10.55 -20.08
C LEU A 39 35.59 11.55 -21.16
N ARG A 40 36.21 12.67 -20.75
CA ARG A 40 36.75 13.68 -21.68
C ARG A 40 37.88 13.13 -22.57
N TRP A 41 38.58 12.10 -22.11
CA TRP A 41 39.70 11.48 -22.82
C TRP A 41 39.32 10.21 -23.57
N THR A 42 38.06 9.78 -23.50
CA THR A 42 37.56 8.66 -24.32
C THR A 42 37.24 9.08 -25.76
N ALA A 43 37.44 8.14 -26.67
CA ALA A 43 37.12 8.28 -28.08
C ALA A 43 35.64 8.66 -28.29
N ALA A 44 35.38 9.58 -29.22
CA ALA A 44 34.05 10.12 -29.52
C ALA A 44 32.93 9.05 -29.66
N PRO A 45 33.11 7.92 -30.38
CA PRO A 45 32.03 6.94 -30.54
C PRO A 45 31.64 6.23 -29.23
N LEU A 46 32.51 6.21 -28.22
CA LEU A 46 32.25 5.55 -26.94
C LEU A 46 31.66 6.48 -25.88
N ARG A 47 31.59 7.80 -26.13
CA ARG A 47 31.16 8.77 -25.11
C ARG A 47 29.68 8.65 -24.75
N ALA A 48 28.82 8.49 -25.75
CA ALA A 48 27.37 8.37 -25.54
C ALA A 48 26.98 7.13 -24.70
N PRO A 49 27.38 5.88 -25.07
CA PRO A 49 27.02 4.72 -24.27
C PRO A 49 27.65 4.75 -22.86
N MET A 50 28.88 5.27 -22.73
CA MET A 50 29.54 5.38 -21.44
C MET A 50 28.88 6.44 -20.55
N GLY A 51 28.37 7.53 -21.13
CA GLY A 51 27.57 8.54 -20.42
C GLY A 51 26.28 7.97 -19.83
N VAL A 52 25.53 7.18 -20.62
CA VAL A 52 24.30 6.50 -20.13
C VAL A 52 24.61 5.57 -18.97
N MET A 53 25.68 4.78 -19.08
CA MET A 53 26.09 3.86 -18.02
C MET A 53 26.53 4.60 -16.74
N LEU A 54 27.25 5.72 -16.87
CA LEU A 54 27.62 6.57 -15.72
C LEU A 54 26.39 7.16 -15.02
N ILE A 55 25.39 7.61 -15.77
CA ILE A 55 24.12 8.10 -15.21
C ILE A 55 23.41 6.97 -14.45
N ALA A 56 23.35 5.76 -15.01
CA ALA A 56 22.74 4.60 -14.36
C ALA A 56 23.47 4.23 -13.05
N LEU A 57 24.82 4.21 -13.07
CA LEU A 57 25.63 3.95 -11.87
C LEU A 57 25.45 5.04 -10.80
N ALA A 58 25.37 6.31 -11.20
CA ALA A 58 25.11 7.40 -10.27
C ALA A 58 23.72 7.30 -9.63
N ALA A 59 22.69 6.98 -10.43
CA ALA A 59 21.33 6.77 -9.93
C ALA A 59 21.27 5.60 -8.93
N LEU A 60 21.98 4.51 -9.22
CA LEU A 60 22.08 3.36 -8.34
C LEU A 60 22.79 3.69 -7.01
N ALA A 61 23.94 4.39 -7.07
CA ALA A 61 24.67 4.81 -5.87
C ALA A 61 23.82 5.72 -4.97
N LEU A 62 23.03 6.63 -5.56
CA LEU A 62 22.09 7.49 -4.83
C LEU A 62 20.96 6.68 -4.17
N ALA A 63 20.40 5.70 -4.87
CA ALA A 63 19.35 4.83 -4.33
C ALA A 63 19.88 3.97 -3.17
N ALA A 64 21.04 3.34 -3.35
CA ALA A 64 21.72 2.53 -2.34
C ALA A 64 22.09 3.37 -1.11
N GLY A 65 22.66 4.55 -1.29
CA GLY A 65 22.97 5.47 -0.19
C GLY A 65 21.73 5.89 0.61
N ARG A 66 20.60 6.15 -0.06
CA ARG A 66 19.33 6.43 0.63
C ARG A 66 18.81 5.22 1.41
N ALA A 67 18.98 4.02 0.90
CA ALA A 67 18.60 2.79 1.60
C ALA A 67 19.45 2.60 2.87
N GLU A 68 20.76 2.77 2.77
CA GLU A 68 21.69 2.69 3.92
C GLU A 68 21.40 3.76 4.97
N LEU A 69 21.10 5.00 4.58
CA LEU A 69 20.71 6.06 5.51
C LEU A 69 19.43 5.71 6.28
N ARG A 70 18.43 5.13 5.59
CA ARG A 70 17.21 4.64 6.24
C ARG A 70 17.54 3.51 7.21
N LEU A 71 18.35 2.54 6.80
CA LEU A 71 18.76 1.41 7.63
C LEU A 71 19.54 1.88 8.88
N ALA A 72 20.44 2.83 8.72
CA ALA A 72 21.20 3.44 9.82
C ALA A 72 20.28 4.18 10.80
N THR A 73 19.28 4.89 10.28
CA THR A 73 18.27 5.56 11.11
C THR A 73 17.46 4.55 11.92
N PHE A 74 17.02 3.46 11.27
CA PHE A 74 16.35 2.34 11.93
C PHE A 74 17.21 1.67 13.00
N ARG A 75 18.50 1.43 12.72
CA ARG A 75 19.44 0.82 13.68
C ARG A 75 19.66 1.70 14.91
N ARG A 76 19.72 3.02 14.74
CA ARG A 76 19.97 3.96 15.85
C ARG A 76 18.75 4.17 16.76
N ALA A 77 17.54 4.14 16.20
CA ALA A 77 16.32 4.45 16.96
C ALA A 77 15.10 3.67 16.45
N PRO A 78 15.08 2.33 16.58
CA PRO A 78 13.99 1.51 16.05
C PRO A 78 12.64 1.86 16.67
N ALA A 79 12.62 2.18 17.97
CA ALA A 79 11.41 2.58 18.69
C ALA A 79 10.81 3.90 18.16
N ALA A 80 11.63 4.89 17.83
CA ALA A 80 11.16 6.18 17.35
C ALA A 80 10.60 6.10 15.92
N VAL A 81 11.27 5.34 15.04
CA VAL A 81 10.77 5.12 13.67
C VAL A 81 9.52 4.23 13.69
N GLY A 82 9.46 3.25 14.59
CA GLY A 82 8.26 2.45 14.85
C GLY A 82 7.08 3.33 15.28
N ALA A 83 7.28 4.19 16.29
CA ALA A 83 6.23 5.05 16.85
C ALA A 83 5.65 6.03 15.81
N THR A 84 6.50 6.66 15.00
CA THR A 84 6.07 7.57 13.93
C THR A 84 5.28 6.84 12.85
N ARG A 85 5.77 5.69 12.37
CA ARG A 85 5.02 4.89 11.39
C ARG A 85 3.72 4.32 11.95
N SER A 86 3.69 3.89 13.20
CA SER A 86 2.46 3.41 13.83
C SER A 86 1.44 4.54 13.99
N ALA A 87 1.88 5.76 14.30
CA ALA A 87 1.00 6.92 14.37
C ALA A 87 0.38 7.24 13.00
N ASP A 88 1.20 7.25 11.94
CA ASP A 88 0.72 7.45 10.57
C ASP A 88 -0.26 6.35 10.13
N GLN A 89 0.05 5.08 10.43
CA GLN A 89 -0.82 3.95 10.13
C GLN A 89 -2.13 4.03 10.91
N LEU A 90 -2.09 4.39 12.19
CA LEU A 90 -3.28 4.59 13.00
C LEU A 90 -4.16 5.71 12.44
N GLN A 91 -3.55 6.81 11.99
CA GLN A 91 -4.30 7.91 11.39
C GLN A 91 -4.95 7.49 10.05
N ARG A 92 -4.25 6.71 9.22
CA ARG A 92 -4.83 6.16 7.98
C ARG A 92 -5.96 5.19 8.28
N LEU A 93 -5.81 4.34 9.29
CA LEU A 93 -6.84 3.42 9.73
C LEU A 93 -8.09 4.17 10.20
N ARG A 94 -7.92 5.21 11.04
CA ARG A 94 -9.04 6.05 11.50
C ARG A 94 -9.81 6.65 10.33
N ARG A 95 -9.11 7.27 9.37
CA ARG A 95 -9.75 7.83 8.17
C ARG A 95 -10.46 6.76 7.35
N ALA A 96 -9.84 5.60 7.16
CA ALA A 96 -10.46 4.49 6.43
C ALA A 96 -11.72 3.97 7.11
N VAL A 97 -11.72 3.89 8.45
CA VAL A 97 -12.90 3.53 9.25
C VAL A 97 -13.99 4.60 9.13
N ASP A 98 -13.65 5.87 9.25
CA ASP A 98 -14.61 6.98 9.11
C ASP A 98 -15.26 6.99 7.71
N ASP A 99 -14.45 6.84 6.66
CA ASP A 99 -14.92 6.75 5.28
C ASP A 99 -15.84 5.53 5.08
N GLU A 100 -15.50 4.41 5.72
CA GLU A 100 -16.30 3.20 5.65
C GLU A 100 -17.64 3.34 6.38
N LEU A 101 -17.65 3.94 7.57
CA LEU A 101 -18.88 4.25 8.31
C LEU A 101 -19.80 5.19 7.50
N ILE A 102 -19.24 6.19 6.82
CA ILE A 102 -20.00 7.07 5.93
C ILE A 102 -20.60 6.28 4.76
N ARG A 103 -19.83 5.37 4.15
CA ARG A 103 -20.32 4.49 3.06
C ARG A 103 -21.45 3.58 3.54
N MET A 104 -21.27 2.93 4.69
CA MET A 104 -22.28 2.06 5.31
C MET A 104 -23.55 2.85 5.65
N ARG A 105 -23.43 4.05 6.23
CA ARG A 105 -24.58 4.93 6.50
C ARG A 105 -25.33 5.29 5.22
N ARG A 106 -24.63 5.62 4.13
CA ARG A 106 -25.26 5.88 2.82
C ARG A 106 -25.94 4.64 2.24
N ALA A 107 -25.34 3.46 2.38
CA ALA A 107 -25.93 2.21 1.95
C ALA A 107 -27.21 1.90 2.76
N ALA A 108 -27.17 2.08 4.08
CA ALA A 108 -28.33 1.92 4.95
C ALA A 108 -29.47 2.91 4.61
N HIS A 109 -29.16 4.19 4.41
CA HIS A 109 -30.18 5.16 3.97
C HIS A 109 -30.81 4.79 2.62
N ARG A 110 -30.02 4.28 1.67
CA ARG A 110 -30.54 3.80 0.38
C ARG A 110 -31.41 2.56 0.56
N ALA A 111 -31.02 1.63 1.42
CA ALA A 111 -31.79 0.43 1.71
C ALA A 111 -33.12 0.75 2.42
N LEU A 112 -33.13 1.70 3.36
CA LEU A 112 -34.35 2.15 4.04
C LEU A 112 -35.31 2.91 3.13
N ALA A 113 -34.82 3.51 2.05
CA ALA A 113 -35.66 4.15 1.04
C ALA A 113 -36.34 3.14 0.10
N LEU A 114 -36.00 1.85 0.18
CA LEU A 114 -36.66 0.81 -0.61
C LEU A 114 -38.07 0.55 -0.06
N PRO A 115 -39.07 0.32 -0.93
CA PRO A 115 -40.42 0.02 -0.49
C PRO A 115 -40.44 -1.28 0.34
N GLY A 116 -40.98 -1.20 1.57
CA GLY A 116 -41.01 -2.31 2.54
C GLY A 116 -41.97 -3.46 2.18
N SER A 117 -42.72 -3.34 1.09
CA SER A 117 -43.62 -4.37 0.56
C SER A 117 -43.56 -4.35 -0.97
N SER A 118 -42.61 -5.07 -1.54
CA SER A 118 -42.59 -5.37 -2.98
C SER A 118 -42.90 -6.84 -3.16
N ASP A 119 -43.82 -7.16 -4.07
CA ASP A 119 -44.22 -8.53 -4.42
C ASP A 119 -43.10 -9.31 -5.14
N ASP A 120 -41.98 -8.65 -5.46
CA ASP A 120 -40.80 -9.24 -6.10
C ASP A 120 -39.55 -9.15 -5.18
N PRO A 121 -39.25 -10.22 -4.43
CA PRO A 121 -38.05 -10.31 -3.58
C PRO A 121 -36.74 -10.28 -4.36
N ALA A 122 -36.72 -10.76 -5.62
CA ALA A 122 -35.49 -10.80 -6.42
C ALA A 122 -35.04 -9.39 -6.82
N ARG A 123 -36.01 -8.52 -7.10
CA ARG A 123 -35.76 -7.10 -7.33
C ARG A 123 -35.14 -6.41 -6.12
N ILE A 124 -35.66 -6.68 -4.91
CA ILE A 124 -35.14 -6.12 -3.66
C ILE A 124 -33.68 -6.56 -3.41
N VAL A 125 -33.35 -7.84 -3.62
CA VAL A 125 -31.97 -8.34 -3.50
C VAL A 125 -31.04 -7.64 -4.51
N SER A 126 -31.50 -7.43 -5.75
CA SER A 126 -30.72 -6.74 -6.78
C SER A 126 -30.47 -5.27 -6.44
N GLU A 127 -31.49 -4.56 -5.94
CA GLU A 127 -31.40 -3.15 -5.51
C GLU A 127 -30.53 -2.99 -4.26
N LEU A 128 -30.64 -3.90 -3.28
CA LEU A 128 -29.73 -4.02 -2.13
C LEU A 128 -28.29 -4.23 -2.59
N GLY A 129 -28.08 -5.16 -3.52
CA GLY A 129 -26.76 -5.43 -4.07
C GLY A 129 -26.15 -4.22 -4.80
N HIS A 130 -26.96 -3.36 -5.43
CA HIS A 130 -26.51 -2.09 -6.01
C HIS A 130 -26.21 -1.04 -4.92
N ALA A 131 -26.99 -1.00 -3.84
CA ALA A 131 -26.78 -0.10 -2.71
C ALA A 131 -25.49 -0.40 -1.93
N ILE A 132 -25.04 -1.66 -1.90
CA ILE A 132 -23.78 -2.09 -1.28
C ILE A 132 -22.56 -1.73 -2.14
N GLY A 133 -22.68 -1.88 -3.47
CA GLY A 133 -21.61 -1.67 -4.43
C GLY A 133 -20.57 -2.80 -4.44
N ASP A 134 -19.87 -3.02 -3.33
CA ASP A 134 -18.85 -4.07 -3.16
C ASP A 134 -19.43 -5.30 -2.42
N ARG A 135 -19.96 -6.25 -3.18
CA ARG A 135 -20.65 -7.44 -2.64
C ARG A 135 -19.68 -8.52 -2.14
N GLU A 136 -18.41 -8.43 -2.48
CA GLU A 136 -17.39 -9.41 -2.07
C GLU A 136 -16.93 -9.18 -0.64
N HIS A 137 -16.93 -7.92 -0.17
CA HIS A 137 -16.39 -7.57 1.15
C HIS A 137 -17.44 -7.02 2.12
N ARG A 138 -18.68 -6.80 1.65
CA ARG A 138 -19.75 -6.21 2.44
C ARG A 138 -21.03 -7.02 2.28
N ALA A 139 -21.83 -7.01 3.35
CA ALA A 139 -23.19 -7.50 3.32
C ALA A 139 -24.15 -6.44 3.87
N LEU A 140 -25.38 -6.41 3.36
CA LEU A 140 -26.48 -5.65 3.92
C LEU A 140 -27.62 -6.61 4.23
N VAL A 141 -28.18 -6.45 5.42
CA VAL A 141 -29.31 -7.23 5.93
C VAL A 141 -30.46 -6.26 6.15
N LEU A 142 -31.59 -6.53 5.51
CA LEU A 142 -32.81 -5.75 5.65
C LEU A 142 -33.78 -6.50 6.58
N LEU A 143 -34.08 -5.89 7.72
CA LEU A 143 -34.99 -6.39 8.74
C LEU A 143 -36.25 -5.51 8.74
N HIS A 144 -37.43 -6.13 8.88
CA HIS A 144 -38.69 -5.42 9.09
C HIS A 144 -39.38 -5.98 10.34
N GLY A 145 -39.45 -5.18 11.40
CA GLY A 145 -39.75 -5.70 12.74
C GLY A 145 -38.71 -6.74 13.17
N ASP A 146 -39.18 -7.91 13.60
CA ASP A 146 -38.32 -9.03 14.02
C ASP A 146 -38.02 -10.04 12.89
N VAL A 147 -38.44 -9.74 11.65
CA VAL A 147 -38.33 -10.66 10.51
C VAL A 147 -37.23 -10.21 9.56
N LEU A 148 -36.34 -11.15 9.22
CA LEU A 148 -35.39 -11.00 8.12
C LEU A 148 -36.15 -10.96 6.79
N TYR A 149 -36.14 -9.82 6.13
CA TYR A 149 -36.84 -9.61 4.88
C TYR A 149 -35.96 -9.94 3.67
N SER A 150 -34.71 -9.45 3.65
CA SER A 150 -33.78 -9.70 2.55
C SER A 150 -32.32 -9.48 2.97
N TRP A 151 -31.39 -10.01 2.19
CA TRP A 151 -29.96 -9.80 2.37
C TRP A 151 -29.23 -9.82 1.02
N ALA A 152 -28.09 -9.14 0.95
CA ALA A 152 -27.18 -9.20 -0.19
C ALA A 152 -25.72 -9.06 0.25
N GLY A 153 -24.80 -9.74 -0.43
CA GLY A 153 -23.35 -9.65 -0.21
C GLY A 153 -22.76 -10.77 0.64
N THR A 154 -21.48 -10.65 0.97
CA THR A 154 -20.71 -11.68 1.70
C THR A 154 -20.38 -11.21 3.12
N LEU A 155 -20.74 -12.01 4.12
CA LEU A 155 -20.35 -11.81 5.51
C LEU A 155 -19.02 -12.54 5.75
N HIS A 156 -17.94 -11.77 5.90
CA HIS A 156 -16.66 -12.32 6.36
C HIS A 156 -16.66 -12.32 7.90
N ALA A 157 -16.89 -13.49 8.50
CA ALA A 157 -16.57 -13.69 9.90
C ALA A 157 -15.06 -13.94 10.04
N VAL A 158 -14.39 -13.16 10.88
CA VAL A 158 -12.99 -13.43 11.20
C VAL A 158 -12.96 -14.72 12.03
N PRO A 159 -12.28 -15.81 11.59
CA PRO A 159 -12.35 -17.11 12.27
C PRO A 159 -11.86 -17.08 13.73
N SER A 160 -11.04 -16.10 14.10
CA SER A 160 -10.58 -15.91 15.49
C SER A 160 -11.62 -15.27 16.41
N ASP A 161 -12.66 -14.64 15.86
CA ASP A 161 -13.71 -13.93 16.59
C ASP A 161 -15.10 -14.56 16.39
N LEU A 162 -15.17 -15.87 16.17
CA LEU A 162 -16.44 -16.62 16.04
C LEU A 162 -17.32 -16.59 17.32
N THR A 163 -16.84 -15.97 18.39
CA THR A 163 -17.58 -15.71 19.64
C THR A 163 -17.74 -14.22 19.97
N GLY A 164 -17.21 -13.33 19.12
CA GLY A 164 -17.39 -11.88 19.26
C GLY A 164 -18.74 -11.43 18.68
N PRO A 165 -19.33 -10.33 19.18
CA PRO A 165 -20.58 -9.79 18.66
C PRO A 165 -20.40 -9.43 17.17
N SER A 166 -20.89 -10.30 16.28
CA SER A 166 -21.06 -9.96 14.87
C SER A 166 -22.06 -8.82 14.83
N GLY A 167 -21.60 -7.63 14.47
CA GLY A 167 -22.34 -6.38 14.59
C GLY A 167 -23.53 -6.32 13.65
N VAL A 168 -24.62 -7.00 13.99
CA VAL A 168 -25.97 -6.55 13.66
C VAL A 168 -26.33 -5.54 14.75
N VAL A 169 -25.94 -4.28 14.54
CA VAL A 169 -26.53 -3.18 15.33
C VAL A 169 -27.95 -3.01 14.82
N ALA A 170 -28.89 -3.73 15.43
CA ALA A 170 -30.30 -3.40 15.33
C ALA A 170 -30.46 -2.02 15.97
N THR A 171 -30.53 -0.96 15.16
CA THR A 171 -30.99 0.34 15.63
C THR A 171 -32.39 0.16 16.19
N PRO A 172 -32.66 0.52 17.45
CA PRO A 172 -34.00 0.46 18.02
C PRO A 172 -34.83 1.56 17.36
N PHE A 173 -35.46 1.25 16.23
CA PHE A 173 -36.52 2.07 15.68
C PHE A 173 -37.86 1.44 16.07
N GLY A 174 -38.48 2.03 17.10
CA GLY A 174 -39.92 1.95 17.30
C GLY A 174 -40.45 0.71 18.01
N LEU A 175 -40.19 0.60 19.32
CA LEU A 175 -41.16 0.01 20.25
C LEU A 175 -41.56 1.08 21.27
N THR A 176 -42.51 1.92 20.85
CA THR A 176 -43.51 2.58 21.69
C THR A 176 -44.86 2.38 21.02
#